data_AF-A0A5B8MTY7-F1
#
_entry.id   AF-A0A5B8MTY7-F1
#
_cell.length_a   1.000
_cell.length_b   1.000
_cell.length_c   1.000
_cell.angle_alpha   90.00
_cell.angle_beta   90.00
_cell.angle_gamma   90.00
#
_symmetry.space_group_name_H-M   'P 1'
#
loop_
_entity.id
_entity.type
_entity.pdbx_description
1 polymer ?
#
loop_
_entity_poly.entity_id
_entity_poly.type
_entity_poly.pdbx_seq_one_letter_code
_entity_poly.pdbx_strand_id
1 'polypeptide(L)'
;MALGISGSKPPTASSRGGSRSGTSGAVRETEASVLQDLQGKLNGKMRQKFAAVATELPAQEIIAKEVSKFLNSGRKISVSALDSLEKSIKLALTGEKPAKAVKSGRVKSMTDEWSEIMKKDQELYLEQEKKLKEEQFKKTLQMKKDLESQMKEKTEIQTKLKREDYKYYAEDQKAVEQWKLEEEKKEVVRKQKMLDIKKQRAQQIDDRMTRKKQEINKKKIEEDELKKRIEIETIKEMEKEESIKKRMKEEMEQLLKHNEKNKALRAEAKRVEEEIELKYQNDYIKLLEQQEKKRAQALLDLKAKQDRQEAIGREIGEYKRWVDPKIIEDNFKKNEQAEAKKEAEKQKKRIEMNYEVKKILEQQIKEKNEIKAREAEIERKHVEQFKQETLEFETEKERKRKEKLLTKIRHKEALEEQMRENAKRREVTSAMSRIEKSLNRRKLEQLNLN
;
A
#
# COMPACT_ATOMS: atom_id res chain seq x y z
N MET A 1 -7.82 5.18 17.05
CA MET A 1 -8.60 4.10 17.67
C MET A 1 -8.32 2.83 16.90
N ALA A 2 -7.59 1.91 17.52
CA ALA A 2 -7.24 0.62 16.97
C ALA A 2 -8.19 -0.43 17.56
N LEU A 3 -8.79 -1.25 16.71
CA LEU A 3 -9.42 -2.50 17.13
C LEU A 3 -8.86 -3.60 16.24
N GLY A 4 -7.92 -4.35 16.83
CA GLY A 4 -7.41 -5.60 16.29
C GLY A 4 -8.38 -6.73 16.61
N ILE A 5 -8.54 -7.64 15.65
CA ILE A 5 -9.10 -8.97 15.88
C ILE A 5 -8.07 -9.95 15.33
N SER A 6 -7.26 -10.49 16.24
CA SER A 6 -6.37 -11.61 16.04
C SER A 6 -7.08 -12.89 16.51
N GLY A 7 -7.43 -13.77 15.58
CA GLY A 7 -8.02 -15.09 15.86
C GLY A 7 -7.09 -16.20 15.38
N SER A 8 -6.48 -16.87 16.34
CA SER A 8 -5.42 -17.85 16.23
C SER A 8 -5.86 -19.27 15.82
N LYS A 9 -5.06 -19.93 14.98
CA LYS A 9 -4.80 -21.39 14.94
C LYS A 9 -3.28 -21.57 14.83
N PRO A 10 -2.65 -22.73 15.15
CA PRO A 10 -3.05 -23.90 15.95
C PRO A 10 -1.99 -24.18 17.06
N PRO A 11 -1.95 -25.40 17.65
CA PRO A 11 -0.68 -26.11 17.49
C PRO A 11 -0.84 -27.60 17.16
N THR A 12 0.02 -28.02 16.22
CA THR A 12 0.42 -29.40 15.97
C THR A 12 1.36 -29.87 17.08
N ALA A 13 1.04 -31.00 17.71
CA ALA A 13 1.92 -31.69 18.64
C ALA A 13 2.56 -32.91 17.96
N SER A 14 3.87 -33.02 18.13
CA SER A 14 4.76 -34.09 17.70
C SER A 14 4.98 -35.08 18.85
N SER A 15 5.44 -36.29 18.48
CA SER A 15 6.39 -37.15 19.22
C SER A 15 5.87 -38.31 20.10
N ARG A 16 6.13 -39.53 19.56
CA ARG A 16 6.83 -40.70 20.15
C ARG A 16 6.48 -41.20 21.57
N GLY A 17 6.00 -42.46 21.61
CA GLY A 17 6.77 -43.59 22.18
C GLY A 17 6.53 -44.03 23.62
N GLY A 18 6.12 -45.30 23.81
CA GLY A 18 6.73 -46.17 24.83
C GLY A 18 5.86 -46.73 25.99
N SER A 19 5.55 -48.02 25.89
CA SER A 19 5.66 -49.06 26.95
C SER A 19 4.66 -49.21 28.12
N ARG A 20 4.01 -50.40 28.09
CA ARG A 20 3.88 -51.46 29.12
C ARG A 20 2.88 -51.39 30.31
N SER A 21 1.98 -52.39 30.30
CA SER A 21 1.81 -53.51 31.28
C SER A 21 0.55 -53.61 32.15
N GLY A 22 0.11 -54.87 32.35
CA GLY A 22 -0.97 -55.39 33.20
C GLY A 22 -1.96 -56.24 32.36
N THR A 23 -1.98 -57.58 32.27
CA THR A 23 -1.84 -58.73 33.21
C THR A 23 -2.77 -58.58 34.41
N SER A 24 -3.73 -59.47 34.72
CA SER A 24 -3.71 -60.93 34.69
C SER A 24 -5.12 -61.53 34.83
N GLY A 25 -5.42 -62.63 34.11
CA GLY A 25 -6.71 -63.34 34.23
C GLY A 25 -6.92 -64.59 33.36
N ALA A 26 -5.88 -65.17 32.73
CA ALA A 26 -6.06 -66.19 31.68
C ALA A 26 -5.08 -67.38 31.74
N VAL A 27 -4.72 -67.86 32.93
CA VAL A 27 -3.66 -68.90 33.08
C VAL A 27 -4.19 -70.35 32.98
N ARG A 28 -5.49 -70.58 32.74
CA ARG A 28 -6.02 -71.94 32.48
C ARG A 28 -6.49 -72.21 31.04
N GLU A 29 -6.62 -71.19 30.20
CA GLU A 29 -6.90 -71.37 28.75
C GLU A 29 -5.62 -71.48 27.91
N THR A 30 -4.47 -71.10 28.46
CA THR A 30 -3.20 -71.02 27.71
C THR A 30 -2.57 -72.37 27.40
N GLU A 31 -2.70 -73.40 28.24
CA GLU A 31 -2.03 -74.69 27.99
C GLU A 31 -2.71 -75.51 26.88
N ALA A 32 -4.05 -75.53 26.85
CA ALA A 32 -4.80 -76.16 25.77
C ALA A 32 -4.61 -75.41 24.43
N SER A 33 -4.59 -74.07 24.48
CA SER A 33 -4.33 -73.22 23.31
C SER A 33 -2.92 -73.41 22.75
N VAL A 34 -1.89 -73.55 23.62
CA VAL A 34 -0.50 -73.78 23.19
C VAL A 34 -0.31 -75.16 22.56
N LEU A 35 -0.95 -76.21 23.09
CA LEU A 35 -0.90 -77.55 22.49
C LEU A 35 -1.59 -77.59 21.12
N GLN A 36 -2.72 -76.90 20.98
CA GLN A 36 -3.46 -76.81 19.71
C GLN A 36 -2.66 -76.03 18.64
N ASP A 37 -2.01 -74.94 19.04
CA ASP A 37 -1.11 -74.18 18.16
C ASP A 37 0.12 -74.99 17.73
N LEU A 38 0.69 -75.78 18.65
CA LEU A 38 1.83 -76.66 18.36
C LEU A 38 1.43 -77.79 17.41
N GLN A 39 0.25 -78.39 17.60
CA GLN A 39 -0.32 -79.38 16.70
C GLN A 39 -0.55 -78.81 15.30
N GLY A 40 -1.10 -77.59 15.20
CA GLY A 40 -1.27 -76.88 13.93
C GLY A 40 0.05 -76.66 13.20
N LYS A 41 1.08 -76.17 13.91
CA LYS A 41 2.41 -75.93 13.34
C LYS A 41 3.11 -77.22 12.91
N LEU A 42 3.01 -78.30 13.68
CA LEU A 42 3.64 -79.58 13.37
C LEU A 42 2.93 -80.28 12.20
N ASN A 43 1.61 -80.21 12.14
CA ASN A 43 0.82 -80.66 10.99
C ASN A 43 1.21 -79.91 9.71
N GLY A 44 1.31 -78.58 9.76
CA GLY A 44 1.76 -77.78 8.62
C GLY A 44 3.15 -78.17 8.14
N LYS A 45 4.10 -78.34 9.07
CA LYS A 45 5.47 -78.74 8.75
C LYS A 45 5.56 -80.14 8.16
N MET A 46 4.84 -81.13 8.70
CA MET A 46 4.84 -82.49 8.17
C MET A 46 4.12 -82.60 6.83
N ARG A 47 3.01 -81.88 6.63
CA ARG A 47 2.35 -81.78 5.31
C ARG A 47 3.25 -81.16 4.26
N GLN A 48 4.01 -80.12 4.61
CA GLN A 48 4.98 -79.51 3.70
C GLN A 48 6.13 -80.48 3.37
N LYS A 49 6.61 -81.24 4.35
CA LYS A 49 7.72 -82.20 4.15
C LYS A 49 7.31 -83.41 3.32
N PHE A 50 6.06 -83.87 3.45
CA PHE A 50 5.48 -84.98 2.68
C PHE A 50 4.57 -84.49 1.54
N ALA A 51 4.71 -83.24 1.08
CA ALA A 51 3.81 -82.61 0.11
C ALA A 51 3.67 -83.38 -1.21
N ALA A 52 4.68 -84.15 -1.60
CA ALA A 52 4.66 -84.98 -2.80
C ALA A 52 3.76 -86.24 -2.67
N VAL A 53 3.45 -86.66 -1.44
CA VAL A 53 2.67 -87.89 -1.13
C VAL A 53 1.36 -87.55 -0.39
N ALA A 54 1.25 -86.35 0.19
CA ALA A 54 0.13 -85.88 0.99
C ALA A 54 -0.82 -84.91 0.24
N THR A 55 -0.95 -85.07 -1.07
CA THR A 55 -1.87 -84.26 -1.90
C THR A 55 -3.34 -84.65 -1.68
N GLU A 56 -3.61 -85.91 -1.35
CA GLU A 56 -4.96 -86.42 -1.12
C GLU A 56 -5.40 -86.32 0.35
N LEU A 57 -6.70 -86.08 0.57
CA LEU A 57 -7.32 -85.98 1.91
C LEU A 57 -7.00 -87.17 2.84
N PRO A 58 -7.02 -88.44 2.40
CA PRO A 58 -6.69 -89.58 3.26
C PRO A 58 -5.25 -89.55 3.78
N ALA A 59 -4.29 -89.16 2.94
CA ALA A 59 -2.89 -89.04 3.32
C ALA A 59 -2.67 -87.90 4.33
N GLN A 60 -3.42 -86.80 4.18
CA GLN A 60 -3.41 -85.69 5.14
C GLN A 60 -4.01 -86.06 6.50
N GLU A 61 -5.02 -86.94 6.52
CA GLU A 61 -5.58 -87.51 7.75
C GLU A 61 -4.60 -88.46 8.45
N ILE A 62 -3.85 -89.28 7.71
CA ILE A 62 -2.81 -90.16 8.27
C ILE A 62 -1.75 -89.31 8.98
N ILE A 63 -1.29 -88.22 8.35
CA ILE A 63 -0.34 -87.29 8.97
C ILE A 63 -0.93 -86.67 10.24
N ALA A 64 -2.17 -86.20 10.20
CA ALA A 64 -2.82 -85.60 11.37
C ALA A 64 -3.00 -86.60 12.52
N LYS A 65 -3.33 -87.86 12.22
CA LYS A 65 -3.45 -88.95 13.21
C LYS A 65 -2.10 -89.27 13.86
N GLU A 66 -1.04 -89.42 13.07
CA GLU A 66 0.29 -89.73 13.61
C GLU A 66 0.90 -88.54 14.39
N VAL A 67 0.67 -87.30 13.96
CA VAL A 67 1.06 -86.10 14.72
C VAL A 67 0.30 -86.00 16.05
N SER A 68 -1.00 -86.31 16.05
CA SER A 68 -1.81 -86.33 17.28
C SER A 68 -1.38 -87.43 18.25
N LYS A 69 -1.08 -88.64 17.74
CA LYS A 69 -0.50 -89.73 18.55
C LYS A 69 0.85 -89.34 19.13
N PHE A 70 1.69 -88.66 18.34
CA PHE A 70 3.00 -88.20 18.79
C PHE A 70 2.90 -87.19 19.94
N LEU A 71 2.03 -86.18 19.82
CA LEU A 71 1.82 -85.18 20.87
C LEU A 71 1.17 -85.79 22.13
N ASN A 72 0.25 -86.74 21.96
CA ASN A 72 -0.38 -87.45 23.07
C ASN A 72 0.53 -88.49 23.74
N SER A 73 1.63 -88.89 23.10
CA SER A 73 2.59 -89.85 23.67
C SER A 73 3.43 -89.29 24.83
N GLY A 74 3.31 -87.99 25.14
CA GLY A 74 3.99 -87.33 26.26
C GLY A 74 5.52 -87.30 26.16
N ARG A 75 6.08 -87.67 25.00
CA ARG A 75 7.54 -87.70 24.79
C ARG A 75 8.07 -86.27 24.63
N LYS A 76 9.21 -85.98 25.27
CA LYS A 76 9.93 -84.71 25.07
C LYS A 76 10.27 -84.56 23.57
N ILE A 77 9.93 -83.42 23.00
CA ILE A 77 10.14 -83.13 21.57
C ILE A 77 11.65 -82.90 21.33
N SER A 78 12.36 -83.97 20.97
CA SER A 78 13.76 -83.94 20.53
C SER A 78 13.86 -84.15 19.02
N VAL A 79 15.01 -83.82 18.41
CA VAL A 79 15.28 -84.06 16.99
C VAL A 79 15.12 -85.55 16.63
N SER A 80 15.59 -86.45 17.50
CA SER A 80 15.41 -87.90 17.34
C SER A 80 13.93 -88.35 17.42
N ALA A 81 13.11 -87.66 18.22
CA ALA A 81 11.67 -87.92 18.29
C ALA A 81 10.95 -87.46 17.01
N LEU A 82 11.39 -86.34 16.42
CA LEU A 82 10.89 -85.88 15.12
C LEU A 82 11.31 -86.83 13.98
N ASP A 83 12.54 -87.33 13.98
CA ASP A 83 12.98 -88.33 12.99
C ASP A 83 12.19 -89.65 13.09
N SER A 84 11.83 -90.05 14.31
CA SER A 84 10.96 -91.21 14.53
C SER A 84 9.53 -90.97 14.05
N LEU A 85 8.99 -89.76 14.24
CA LEU A 85 7.69 -89.35 13.73
C LEU A 85 7.70 -89.37 12.18
N GLU A 86 8.75 -88.84 11.57
CA GLU A 86 8.90 -88.84 10.10
C GLU A 86 9.02 -90.26 9.54
N LYS A 87 9.76 -91.15 10.19
CA LYS A 87 9.83 -92.57 9.82
C LYS A 87 8.48 -93.26 9.97
N SER A 88 7.72 -92.97 11.03
CA SER A 88 6.37 -93.50 11.25
C SER A 88 5.41 -93.02 10.16
N ILE A 89 5.41 -91.72 9.85
CA ILE A 89 4.60 -91.13 8.78
C ILE A 89 4.98 -91.72 7.42
N LYS A 90 6.28 -91.85 7.13
CA LYS A 90 6.75 -92.44 5.86
C LYS A 90 6.31 -93.90 5.75
N LEU A 91 6.47 -94.70 6.81
CA LEU A 91 6.06 -96.11 6.82
C LEU A 91 4.53 -96.27 6.69
N ALA A 92 3.75 -95.41 7.36
CA ALA A 92 2.30 -95.40 7.28
C ALA A 92 1.78 -94.94 5.90
N LEU A 93 2.55 -94.11 5.19
CA LEU A 93 2.22 -93.66 3.84
C LEU A 93 2.71 -94.61 2.74
N THR A 94 3.80 -95.36 2.93
CA THR A 94 4.42 -96.18 1.85
C THR A 94 4.33 -97.70 2.04
N GLY A 95 4.00 -98.22 3.23
CA GLY A 95 3.67 -99.64 3.46
C GLY A 95 4.80 -100.69 3.34
N GLU A 96 6.06 -100.32 3.08
CA GLU A 96 7.16 -101.28 2.82
C GLU A 96 7.78 -101.90 4.10
N LYS A 97 8.02 -103.23 4.08
CA LYS A 97 8.78 -104.01 5.11
C LYS A 97 10.08 -104.59 4.49
N PRO A 98 11.25 -104.58 5.18
CA PRO A 98 12.52 -105.02 4.57
C PRO A 98 12.81 -106.53 4.70
N ALA A 99 13.33 -107.15 3.62
CA ALA A 99 13.70 -108.57 3.49
C ALA A 99 15.20 -108.84 3.75
N LYS A 100 15.54 -110.06 4.24
CA LYS A 100 16.91 -110.54 4.56
C LYS A 100 17.52 -111.38 3.42
N ALA A 101 18.84 -111.26 3.21
CA ALA A 101 19.63 -111.95 2.18
C ALA A 101 20.19 -113.33 2.61
N VAL A 102 20.31 -114.26 1.65
CA VAL A 102 20.86 -115.63 1.78
C VAL A 102 22.23 -115.72 1.08
N LYS A 103 23.19 -116.44 1.68
CA LYS A 103 24.54 -116.72 1.15
C LYS A 103 24.58 -118.07 0.40
N SER A 104 25.35 -118.11 -0.70
CA SER A 104 25.63 -119.31 -1.50
C SER A 104 26.87 -120.08 -1.00
N GLY A 105 26.83 -121.41 -1.14
CA GLY A 105 27.92 -122.34 -0.85
C GLY A 105 28.67 -122.81 -2.10
N ARG A 106 29.96 -123.13 -1.93
CA ARG A 106 30.93 -123.62 -2.93
C ARG A 106 30.96 -125.16 -2.97
N VAL A 107 31.15 -125.73 -4.15
CA VAL A 107 31.50 -127.14 -4.38
C VAL A 107 32.89 -127.24 -5.04
N LYS A 108 33.70 -128.18 -4.54
CA LYS A 108 35.07 -128.56 -4.95
C LYS A 108 35.01 -129.60 -6.09
N SER A 109 35.67 -129.34 -7.23
CA SER A 109 36.96 -129.91 -7.69
C SER A 109 36.97 -131.40 -8.06
N MET A 110 37.19 -131.67 -9.35
CA MET A 110 37.95 -132.82 -9.86
C MET A 110 38.76 -132.33 -11.07
N THR A 111 40.04 -132.68 -11.10
CA THR A 111 41.07 -132.30 -12.07
C THR A 111 40.80 -132.94 -13.43
N ASP A 112 40.49 -132.09 -14.39
CA ASP A 112 40.35 -132.41 -15.82
C ASP A 112 41.15 -131.35 -16.62
N GLU A 113 41.70 -131.63 -17.78
CA GLU A 113 42.42 -130.62 -18.60
C GLU A 113 41.51 -129.43 -18.94
N TRP A 114 40.18 -129.68 -18.98
CA TRP A 114 39.12 -128.67 -19.00
C TRP A 114 39.08 -127.76 -17.77
N SER A 115 39.47 -128.26 -16.59
CA SER A 115 39.58 -127.48 -15.36
C SER A 115 40.78 -126.52 -15.38
N GLU A 116 41.85 -126.83 -16.12
CA GLU A 116 42.98 -125.91 -16.35
C GLU A 116 42.63 -124.83 -17.38
N ILE A 117 41.91 -125.19 -18.45
CA ILE A 117 41.35 -124.21 -19.39
C ILE A 117 40.35 -123.30 -18.66
N MET A 118 39.45 -123.85 -17.85
CA MET A 118 38.53 -123.08 -17.01
C MET A 118 39.25 -122.21 -15.98
N LYS A 119 40.39 -122.65 -15.42
CA LYS A 119 41.22 -121.81 -14.55
C LYS A 119 41.86 -120.67 -15.33
N LYS A 120 42.39 -120.91 -16.54
CA LYS A 120 42.92 -119.85 -17.40
C LYS A 120 41.84 -118.89 -17.86
N ASP A 121 40.65 -119.36 -18.24
CA ASP A 121 39.51 -118.52 -18.59
C ASP A 121 39.01 -117.75 -17.37
N GLN A 122 39.00 -118.35 -16.18
CA GLN A 122 38.71 -117.63 -14.93
C GLN A 122 39.78 -116.59 -14.60
N GLU A 123 41.06 -116.89 -14.82
CA GLU A 123 42.16 -115.94 -14.63
C GLU A 123 42.05 -114.77 -15.61
N LEU A 124 41.75 -115.04 -16.87
CA LEU A 124 41.57 -114.04 -17.92
C LEU A 124 40.32 -113.19 -17.67
N TYR A 125 39.23 -113.80 -17.19
CA TYR A 125 38.03 -113.10 -16.74
C TYR A 125 38.30 -112.23 -15.50
N LEU A 126 39.03 -112.74 -14.51
CA LEU A 126 39.44 -111.96 -13.33
C LEU A 126 40.37 -110.81 -13.70
N GLU A 127 41.24 -110.98 -14.70
CA GLU A 127 42.11 -109.93 -15.21
C GLU A 127 41.31 -108.87 -15.99
N GLN A 128 40.33 -109.28 -16.79
CA GLN A 128 39.38 -108.36 -17.42
C GLN A 128 38.52 -107.61 -16.39
N GLU A 129 38.05 -108.30 -15.34
CA GLU A 129 37.29 -107.69 -14.25
C GLU A 129 38.14 -106.68 -13.45
N LYS A 130 39.43 -106.98 -13.22
CA LYS A 130 40.39 -106.04 -12.64
C LYS A 130 40.61 -104.82 -13.52
N LYS A 131 40.82 -105.01 -14.83
CA LYS A 131 40.98 -103.91 -15.80
C LYS A 131 39.72 -103.03 -15.85
N LEU A 132 38.53 -103.62 -15.89
CA LEU A 132 37.25 -102.89 -15.83
C LEU A 132 37.09 -102.13 -14.52
N LYS A 133 37.46 -102.73 -13.37
CA LYS A 133 37.44 -102.04 -12.06
C LYS A 133 38.43 -100.88 -12.01
N GLU A 134 39.63 -101.04 -12.57
CA GLU A 134 40.63 -99.97 -12.68
C GLU A 134 40.16 -98.84 -13.60
N GLU A 135 39.51 -99.16 -14.72
CA GLU A 135 38.91 -98.18 -15.62
C GLU A 135 37.73 -97.44 -14.97
N GLN A 136 36.86 -98.15 -14.25
CA GLN A 136 35.79 -97.54 -13.47
C GLN A 136 36.34 -96.66 -12.34
N PHE A 137 37.40 -97.10 -11.67
CA PHE A 137 38.09 -96.29 -10.66
C PHE A 137 38.71 -95.03 -11.27
N LYS A 138 39.35 -95.14 -12.44
CA LYS A 138 39.88 -93.96 -13.17
C LYS A 138 38.76 -93.01 -13.60
N LYS A 139 37.64 -93.51 -14.12
CA LYS A 139 36.47 -92.70 -14.49
C LYS A 139 35.84 -91.99 -13.30
N THR A 140 35.67 -92.69 -12.18
CA THR A 140 35.13 -92.10 -10.94
C THR A 140 36.08 -91.08 -10.34
N LEU A 141 37.39 -91.33 -10.39
CA LEU A 141 38.42 -90.37 -9.97
C LEU A 141 38.43 -89.13 -10.86
N GLN A 142 38.30 -89.28 -12.17
CA GLN A 142 38.21 -88.16 -13.11
C GLN A 142 36.94 -87.34 -12.87
N MET A 143 35.79 -87.99 -12.73
CA MET A 143 34.52 -87.31 -12.41
C MET A 143 34.60 -86.56 -11.08
N LYS A 144 35.29 -87.12 -10.07
CA LYS A 144 35.52 -86.44 -8.79
C LYS A 144 36.39 -85.19 -8.98
N LYS A 145 37.46 -85.26 -9.76
CA LYS A 145 38.31 -84.09 -10.09
C LYS A 145 37.53 -83.01 -10.83
N ASP A 146 36.69 -83.40 -11.79
CA ASP A 146 35.87 -82.45 -12.56
C ASP A 146 34.82 -81.77 -11.67
N LEU A 147 34.17 -82.51 -10.77
CA LEU A 147 33.25 -81.96 -9.78
C LEU A 147 33.95 -81.03 -8.79
N GLU A 148 35.14 -81.39 -8.31
CA GLU A 148 35.96 -80.53 -7.45
C GLU A 148 36.36 -79.23 -8.17
N SER A 149 36.67 -79.31 -9.48
CA SER A 149 36.98 -78.15 -10.31
C SER A 149 35.75 -77.22 -10.46
N GLN A 150 34.59 -77.77 -10.80
CA GLN A 150 33.34 -77.01 -10.91
C GLN A 150 32.92 -76.37 -9.58
N MET A 151 33.13 -77.07 -8.46
CA MET A 151 32.86 -76.52 -7.14
C MET A 151 33.80 -75.35 -6.81
N LYS A 152 35.10 -75.47 -7.12
CA LYS A 152 36.06 -74.36 -6.96
C LYS A 152 35.68 -73.16 -7.81
N GLU A 153 35.40 -73.35 -9.09
CA GLU A 153 34.99 -72.29 -10.00
C GLU A 153 33.72 -71.58 -9.51
N LYS A 154 32.70 -72.34 -9.07
CA LYS A 154 31.49 -71.77 -8.49
C LYS A 154 31.76 -70.96 -7.22
N THR A 155 32.65 -71.44 -6.34
CA THR A 155 33.03 -70.68 -5.14
C THR A 155 33.80 -69.41 -5.48
N GLU A 156 34.69 -69.45 -6.48
CA GLU A 156 35.42 -68.28 -6.94
C GLU A 156 34.48 -67.23 -7.52
N ILE A 157 33.54 -67.63 -8.39
CA ILE A 157 32.49 -66.75 -8.93
C ILE A 157 31.68 -66.13 -7.78
N GLN A 158 31.23 -66.93 -6.81
CA GLN A 158 30.48 -66.39 -5.66
C GLN A 158 31.31 -65.40 -4.83
N THR A 159 32.60 -65.65 -4.62
CA THR A 159 33.46 -64.71 -3.89
C THR A 159 33.71 -63.42 -4.67
N LYS A 160 33.84 -63.48 -6.00
CA LYS A 160 33.95 -62.31 -6.87
C LYS A 160 32.66 -61.48 -6.82
N LEU A 161 31.50 -62.13 -6.96
CA LEU A 161 30.20 -61.48 -6.90
C LEU A 161 30.00 -60.76 -5.55
N LYS A 162 30.29 -61.44 -4.43
CA LYS A 162 30.24 -60.82 -3.10
C LYS A 162 31.17 -59.61 -2.99
N ARG A 163 32.39 -59.68 -3.54
CA ARG A 163 33.34 -58.56 -3.52
C ARG A 163 32.82 -57.37 -4.34
N GLU A 164 32.17 -57.63 -5.47
CA GLU A 164 31.53 -56.60 -6.30
C GLU A 164 30.33 -55.98 -5.58
N ASP A 165 29.48 -56.79 -4.93
CA ASP A 165 28.36 -56.31 -4.12
C ASP A 165 28.84 -55.41 -2.96
N TYR A 166 29.92 -55.80 -2.27
CA TYR A 166 30.52 -54.97 -1.20
C TYR A 166 31.09 -53.66 -1.73
N LYS A 167 31.71 -53.67 -2.92
CA LYS A 167 32.21 -52.45 -3.56
C LYS A 167 31.06 -51.52 -3.94
N TYR A 168 30.03 -52.07 -4.59
CA TYR A 168 28.83 -51.32 -4.96
C TYR A 168 28.14 -50.72 -3.73
N TYR A 169 27.97 -51.51 -2.66
CA TYR A 169 27.41 -51.00 -1.41
C TYR A 169 28.26 -49.89 -0.79
N ALA A 170 29.59 -50.00 -0.80
CA ALA A 170 30.47 -48.96 -0.29
C ALA A 170 30.42 -47.68 -1.14
N GLU A 171 30.28 -47.80 -2.46
CA GLU A 171 30.09 -46.66 -3.37
C GLU A 171 28.74 -45.98 -3.14
N ASP A 172 27.67 -46.75 -2.96
CA ASP A 172 26.33 -46.24 -2.67
C ASP A 172 26.29 -45.50 -1.32
N GLN A 173 26.94 -46.05 -0.27
CA GLN A 173 27.08 -45.36 1.02
C GLN A 173 27.80 -44.01 0.87
N LYS A 174 28.91 -43.97 0.10
CA LYS A 174 29.63 -42.72 -0.18
C LYS A 174 28.76 -41.72 -0.94
N ALA A 175 27.98 -42.17 -1.92
CA ALA A 175 27.07 -41.32 -2.67
C ALA A 175 25.97 -40.73 -1.76
N VAL A 176 25.42 -41.54 -0.85
CA VAL A 176 24.43 -41.10 0.15
C VAL A 176 25.04 -40.08 1.12
N GLU A 177 26.26 -40.28 1.58
CA GLU A 177 26.97 -39.31 2.45
C GLU A 177 27.24 -37.99 1.73
N GLN A 178 27.70 -38.04 0.48
CA GLN A 178 27.91 -36.84 -0.34
C GLN A 178 26.59 -36.08 -0.56
N TRP A 179 25.51 -36.80 -0.86
CA TRP A 179 24.19 -36.20 -1.02
C TRP A 179 23.71 -35.52 0.26
N LYS A 180 23.90 -36.15 1.43
CA LYS A 180 23.56 -35.55 2.74
C LYS A 180 24.34 -34.25 2.99
N LEU A 181 25.65 -34.25 2.69
CA LEU A 181 26.50 -33.06 2.83
C LEU A 181 26.08 -31.93 1.87
N GLU A 182 25.71 -32.27 0.63
CA GLU A 182 25.18 -31.29 -0.32
C GLU A 182 23.84 -30.70 0.13
N GLU A 183 22.95 -31.52 0.67
CA GLU A 183 21.65 -31.08 1.15
C GLU A 183 21.78 -30.16 2.37
N GLU A 184 22.70 -30.48 3.29
CA GLU A 184 23.04 -29.61 4.42
C GLU A 184 23.61 -28.26 3.95
N LYS A 185 24.53 -28.27 2.97
CA LYS A 185 25.04 -27.03 2.36
C LYS A 185 23.93 -26.19 1.73
N LYS A 186 22.99 -26.82 1.01
CA LYS A 186 21.82 -26.13 0.45
C LYS A 186 20.95 -25.52 1.55
N GLU A 187 20.75 -26.23 2.66
CA GLU A 187 19.98 -25.72 3.79
C GLU A 187 20.65 -24.51 4.44
N VAL A 188 21.97 -24.56 4.66
CA VAL A 188 22.75 -23.42 5.18
C VAL A 188 22.64 -22.21 4.25
N VAL A 189 22.79 -22.40 2.94
CA VAL A 189 22.63 -21.32 1.95
C VAL A 189 21.21 -20.75 1.96
N ARG A 190 20.18 -21.60 2.07
CA ARG A 190 18.78 -21.15 2.21
C ARG A 190 18.58 -20.31 3.48
N LYS A 191 19.13 -20.76 4.61
CA LYS A 191 19.09 -20.02 5.89
C LYS A 191 19.79 -18.67 5.78
N GLN A 192 20.97 -18.61 5.17
CA GLN A 192 21.70 -17.36 4.94
C GLN A 192 20.90 -16.39 4.06
N LYS A 193 20.37 -16.86 2.91
CA LYS A 193 19.51 -16.04 2.04
C LYS A 193 18.29 -15.50 2.79
N MET A 194 17.66 -16.31 3.64
CA MET A 194 16.53 -15.87 4.46
C MET A 194 16.93 -14.79 5.48
N LEU A 195 18.12 -14.90 6.08
CA LEU A 195 18.66 -13.88 6.99
C LEU A 195 18.97 -12.58 6.23
N ASP A 196 19.52 -12.67 5.03
CA ASP A 196 19.81 -11.51 4.19
C ASP A 196 18.52 -10.79 3.76
N ILE A 197 17.49 -11.53 3.36
CA ILE A 197 16.16 -10.97 3.06
C ILE A 197 15.57 -10.29 4.31
N LYS A 198 15.70 -10.89 5.50
CA LYS A 198 15.24 -10.27 6.75
C LYS A 198 16.00 -8.98 7.05
N LYS A 199 17.33 -8.95 6.87
CA LYS A 199 18.15 -7.74 7.02
C LYS A 199 17.74 -6.65 6.05
N GLN A 200 17.59 -6.98 4.75
CA GLN A 200 17.14 -6.02 3.73
C GLN A 200 15.75 -5.46 4.06
N ARG A 201 14.82 -6.31 4.52
CA ARG A 201 13.49 -5.86 4.93
C ARG A 201 13.53 -4.95 6.15
N ALA A 202 14.40 -5.23 7.13
CA ALA A 202 14.61 -4.36 8.28
C ALA A 202 15.17 -2.99 7.85
N GLN A 203 16.19 -2.98 6.99
CA GLN A 203 16.75 -1.74 6.42
C GLN A 203 15.70 -0.93 5.65
N GLN A 204 14.86 -1.58 4.84
CA GLN A 204 13.77 -0.90 4.13
C GLN A 204 12.74 -0.26 5.09
N ILE A 205 12.45 -0.93 6.21
CA ILE A 205 11.55 -0.38 7.24
C ILE A 205 12.21 0.82 7.91
N ASP A 206 13.48 0.70 8.29
CA ASP A 206 14.23 1.79 8.91
C ASP A 206 14.34 3.00 7.98
N ASP A 207 14.68 2.81 6.71
CA ASP A 207 14.72 3.86 5.68
C ASP A 207 13.36 4.55 5.50
N ARG A 208 12.26 3.79 5.54
CA ARG A 208 10.91 4.37 5.48
C ARG A 208 10.61 5.20 6.72
N MET A 209 11.01 4.74 7.90
CA MET A 209 10.82 5.45 9.17
C MET A 209 11.67 6.72 9.25
N THR A 210 12.92 6.68 8.77
CA THR A 210 13.79 7.87 8.72
C THR A 210 13.25 8.90 7.74
N ARG A 211 12.81 8.52 6.54
CA ARG A 211 12.16 9.42 5.58
C ARG A 211 10.91 10.06 6.17
N LYS A 212 10.04 9.27 6.80
CA LYS A 212 8.83 9.79 7.46
C LYS A 212 9.19 10.77 8.59
N LYS A 213 10.22 10.47 9.39
CA LYS A 213 10.70 11.37 10.46
C LYS A 213 11.25 12.68 9.87
N GLN A 214 12.01 12.62 8.78
CA GLN A 214 12.52 13.80 8.07
C GLN A 214 11.38 14.65 7.49
N GLU A 215 10.37 14.04 6.87
CA GLU A 215 9.18 14.75 6.37
C GLU A 215 8.42 15.44 7.49
N ILE A 216 8.18 14.74 8.62
CA ILE A 216 7.55 15.35 9.79
C ILE A 216 8.38 16.52 10.31
N ASN A 217 9.70 16.40 10.35
CA ASN A 217 10.57 17.48 10.82
C ASN A 217 10.55 18.68 9.86
N LYS A 218 10.56 18.45 8.54
CA LYS A 218 10.41 19.51 7.54
C LYS A 218 9.07 20.24 7.70
N LYS A 219 7.97 19.50 7.85
CA LYS A 219 6.65 20.09 8.10
C LYS A 219 6.62 20.92 9.39
N LYS A 220 7.25 20.45 10.47
CA LYS A 220 7.37 21.22 11.71
C LYS A 220 8.14 22.53 11.51
N ILE A 221 9.26 22.48 10.78
CA ILE A 221 10.04 23.69 10.46
C ILE A 221 9.20 24.65 9.62
N GLU A 222 8.51 24.16 8.58
CA GLU A 222 7.61 24.97 7.75
C GLU A 222 6.45 25.58 8.57
N GLU A 223 5.83 24.80 9.48
CA GLU A 223 4.80 25.28 10.39
C GLU A 223 5.32 26.36 11.35
N ASP A 224 6.53 26.18 11.90
CA ASP A 224 7.13 27.15 12.81
C ASP A 224 7.57 28.43 12.08
N GLU A 225 8.03 28.33 10.83
CA GLU A 225 8.28 29.50 9.97
C GLU A 225 6.99 30.25 9.64
N LEU A 226 5.91 29.54 9.34
CA LEU A 226 4.59 30.14 9.11
C LEU A 226 4.06 30.84 10.36
N LYS A 227 4.18 30.22 11.54
CA LYS A 227 3.81 30.86 12.81
C LYS A 227 4.58 32.16 13.03
N LYS A 228 5.90 32.15 12.83
CA LYS A 228 6.73 33.36 12.94
C LYS A 228 6.30 34.45 11.96
N ARG A 229 5.94 34.10 10.73
CA ARG A 229 5.42 35.07 9.76
C ARG A 229 4.10 35.67 10.22
N ILE A 230 3.16 34.85 10.70
CA ILE A 230 1.88 35.31 11.24
C ILE A 230 2.11 36.20 12.47
N GLU A 231 3.02 35.85 13.37
CA GLU A 231 3.40 36.69 14.51
C GLU A 231 3.95 38.06 14.06
N ILE A 232 4.83 38.09 13.06
CA ILE A 232 5.36 39.35 12.52
C ILE A 232 4.25 40.17 11.84
N GLU A 233 3.36 39.53 11.08
CA GLU A 233 2.23 40.20 10.42
C GLU A 233 1.24 40.79 11.43
N THR A 234 0.89 40.03 12.46
CA THR A 234 0.00 40.48 13.55
C THR A 234 0.62 41.63 14.34
N ILE A 235 1.92 41.60 14.65
CA ILE A 235 2.61 42.73 15.28
C ILE A 235 2.55 43.98 14.38
N LYS A 236 2.82 43.84 13.08
CA LYS A 236 2.73 44.96 12.13
C LYS A 236 1.31 45.52 12.01
N GLU A 237 0.30 44.67 12.07
CA GLU A 237 -1.11 45.10 12.07
C GLU A 237 -1.45 45.86 13.35
N MET A 238 -1.04 45.36 14.52
CA MET A 238 -1.21 46.08 15.79
C MET A 238 -0.49 47.43 15.78
N GLU A 239 0.74 47.51 15.29
CA GLU A 239 1.48 48.78 15.15
C GLU A 239 0.76 49.77 14.22
N LYS A 240 0.19 49.29 13.10
CA LYS A 240 -0.61 50.12 12.20
C LYS A 240 -1.87 50.62 12.91
N GLU A 241 -2.60 49.77 13.61
CA GLU A 241 -3.79 50.17 14.36
C GLU A 241 -3.46 51.19 15.45
N GLU A 242 -2.35 50.99 16.18
CA GLU A 242 -1.87 51.96 17.16
C GLU A 242 -1.49 53.29 16.52
N SER A 243 -0.84 53.27 15.36
CA SER A 243 -0.49 54.50 14.63
C SER A 243 -1.75 55.26 14.18
N ILE A 244 -2.79 54.55 13.73
CA ILE A 244 -4.09 55.15 13.36
C ILE A 244 -4.77 55.74 14.61
N LYS A 245 -4.79 55.00 15.73
CA LYS A 245 -5.34 55.50 17.00
C LYS A 245 -4.61 56.75 17.49
N LYS A 246 -3.28 56.81 17.35
CA LYS A 246 -2.48 58.00 17.68
C LYS A 246 -2.84 59.18 16.78
N ARG A 247 -2.90 58.98 15.46
CA ARG A 247 -3.33 60.03 14.51
C ARG A 247 -4.74 60.53 14.81
N MET A 248 -5.70 59.63 15.05
CA MET A 248 -7.06 60.02 15.42
C MET A 248 -7.11 60.83 16.73
N LYS A 249 -6.27 60.50 17.72
CA LYS A 249 -6.15 61.30 18.94
C LYS A 249 -5.58 62.69 18.67
N GLU A 250 -4.53 62.78 17.85
CA GLU A 250 -3.92 64.05 17.44
C GLU A 250 -4.91 64.92 16.66
N GLU A 251 -5.66 64.34 15.71
CA GLU A 251 -6.70 65.02 14.96
C GLU A 251 -7.84 65.50 15.87
N MET A 252 -8.28 64.68 16.83
CA MET A 252 -9.28 65.07 17.83
C MET A 252 -8.77 66.24 18.69
N GLU A 253 -7.53 66.21 19.14
CA GLU A 253 -6.94 67.30 19.93
C GLU A 253 -6.85 68.59 19.11
N GLN A 254 -6.47 68.51 17.84
CA GLN A 254 -6.48 69.65 16.92
C GLN A 254 -7.88 70.23 16.72
N LEU A 255 -8.89 69.38 16.55
CA LEU A 255 -10.29 69.80 16.45
C LEU A 255 -10.78 70.49 17.72
N LEU A 256 -10.43 69.98 18.90
CA LEU A 256 -10.74 70.61 20.18
C LEU A 256 -10.09 71.99 20.29
N LYS A 257 -8.79 72.11 19.99
CA LYS A 257 -8.07 73.40 19.98
C LYS A 257 -8.69 74.38 18.98
N HIS A 258 -9.11 73.92 17.80
CA HIS A 258 -9.79 74.74 16.81
C HIS A 258 -11.18 75.18 17.28
N ASN A 259 -11.92 74.29 17.97
CA ASN A 259 -13.22 74.62 18.56
C ASN A 259 -13.08 75.69 19.66
N GLU A 260 -12.09 75.55 20.54
CA GLU A 260 -11.76 76.54 21.58
C GLU A 260 -11.40 77.90 20.97
N LYS A 261 -10.55 77.92 19.94
CA LYS A 261 -10.22 79.15 19.20
C LYS A 261 -11.46 79.79 18.57
N ASN A 262 -12.32 79.01 17.94
CA ASN A 262 -13.57 79.52 17.36
C ASN A 262 -14.53 80.05 18.42
N LYS A 263 -14.61 79.40 19.58
CA LYS A 263 -15.40 79.89 20.71
C LYS A 263 -14.85 81.23 21.22
N ALA A 264 -13.53 81.37 21.32
CA ALA A 264 -12.88 82.62 21.70
C ALA A 264 -13.16 83.73 20.66
N LEU A 265 -12.99 83.45 19.36
CA LEU A 265 -13.30 84.39 18.29
C LEU A 265 -14.77 84.82 18.29
N ARG A 266 -15.72 83.90 18.54
CA ARG A 266 -17.14 84.24 18.68
C ARG A 266 -17.41 85.12 19.90
N ALA A 267 -16.74 84.86 21.02
CA ALA A 267 -16.88 85.69 22.22
C ALA A 267 -16.30 87.09 21.99
N GLU A 268 -15.17 87.20 21.30
CA GLU A 268 -14.57 88.47 20.91
C GLU A 268 -15.45 89.25 19.92
N ALA A 269 -16.00 88.58 18.90
CA ALA A 269 -16.94 89.18 17.95
C ALA A 269 -18.18 89.73 18.68
N LYS A 270 -18.76 88.98 19.62
CA LYS A 270 -19.88 89.46 20.44
C LYS A 270 -19.52 90.69 21.26
N ARG A 271 -18.32 90.73 21.85
CA ARG A 271 -17.86 91.92 22.58
C ARG A 271 -17.72 93.14 21.66
N VAL A 272 -17.20 92.96 20.46
CA VAL A 272 -17.10 94.03 19.46
C VAL A 272 -18.50 94.49 19.03
N GLU A 273 -19.45 93.57 18.84
CA GLU A 273 -20.86 93.90 18.56
C GLU A 273 -21.48 94.71 19.70
N GLU A 274 -21.32 94.28 20.96
CA GLU A 274 -21.78 95.01 22.16
C GLU A 274 -21.17 96.41 22.25
N GLU A 275 -19.86 96.56 21.97
CA GLU A 275 -19.18 97.86 21.93
C GLU A 275 -19.73 98.77 20.83
N ILE A 276 -20.03 98.22 19.65
CA ILE A 276 -20.62 98.95 18.53
C ILE A 276 -22.05 99.38 18.87
N GLU A 277 -22.86 98.49 19.44
CA GLU A 277 -24.22 98.82 19.90
C GLU A 277 -24.20 99.93 20.94
N LEU A 278 -23.29 99.87 21.92
CA LEU A 278 -23.16 100.90 22.95
C LEU A 278 -22.73 102.25 22.34
N LYS A 279 -21.86 102.25 21.32
CA LYS A 279 -21.54 103.46 20.55
C LYS A 279 -22.76 104.01 19.82
N TYR A 280 -23.54 103.15 19.16
CA TYR A 280 -24.78 103.56 18.49
C TYR A 280 -25.80 104.13 19.47
N GLN A 281 -25.98 103.52 20.64
CA GLN A 281 -26.85 104.05 21.70
C GLN A 281 -26.39 105.43 22.15
N ASN A 282 -25.10 105.62 22.40
CA ASN A 282 -24.54 106.91 22.78
C ASN A 282 -24.71 107.97 21.69
N ASP A 283 -24.46 107.62 20.43
CA ASP A 283 -24.65 108.53 19.31
C ASP A 283 -26.13 108.87 19.09
N TYR A 284 -27.02 107.92 19.34
CA TYR A 284 -28.46 108.15 19.32
C TYR A 284 -28.91 109.08 20.45
N ILE A 285 -28.40 108.91 21.67
CA ILE A 285 -28.64 109.83 22.80
C ILE A 285 -28.16 111.24 22.43
N LYS A 286 -26.94 111.39 21.90
CA LYS A 286 -26.43 112.69 21.44
C LYS A 286 -27.33 113.31 20.36
N LEU A 287 -27.85 112.50 19.44
CA LEU A 287 -28.77 112.96 18.41
C LEU A 287 -30.08 113.45 19.03
N LEU A 288 -30.64 112.70 19.99
CA LEU A 288 -31.84 113.10 20.73
C LEU A 288 -31.60 114.40 21.50
N GLU A 289 -30.49 114.55 22.21
CA GLU A 289 -30.13 115.80 22.87
C GLU A 289 -30.00 116.96 21.89
N GLN A 290 -29.44 116.73 20.69
CA GLN A 290 -29.39 117.75 19.64
C GLN A 290 -30.79 118.11 19.14
N GLN A 291 -31.67 117.13 18.97
CA GLN A 291 -33.07 117.37 18.58
C GLN A 291 -33.83 118.11 19.68
N GLU A 292 -33.64 117.78 20.95
CA GLU A 292 -34.23 118.49 22.08
C GLU A 292 -33.69 119.92 22.17
N LYS A 293 -32.39 120.13 22.00
CA LYS A 293 -31.80 121.48 21.91
C LYS A 293 -32.39 122.27 20.75
N LYS A 294 -32.49 121.67 19.56
CA LYS A 294 -33.12 122.30 18.38
C LYS A 294 -34.59 122.57 18.62
N ARG A 295 -35.33 121.67 19.28
CA ARG A 295 -36.73 121.84 19.63
C ARG A 295 -36.91 122.95 20.66
N ALA A 296 -36.05 123.01 21.67
CA ALA A 296 -36.04 124.06 22.67
C ALA A 296 -35.73 125.42 22.03
N GLN A 297 -34.72 125.49 21.16
CA GLN A 297 -34.42 126.69 20.36
C GLN A 297 -35.58 127.06 19.43
N ALA A 298 -36.17 126.11 18.72
CA ALA A 298 -37.32 126.34 17.86
C ALA A 298 -38.56 126.78 18.65
N LEU A 299 -38.77 126.29 19.87
CA LEU A 299 -39.83 126.76 20.76
C LEU A 299 -39.56 128.17 21.26
N LEU A 300 -38.30 128.51 21.58
CA LEU A 300 -37.90 129.88 21.91
C LEU A 300 -38.08 130.82 20.72
N ASP A 301 -37.67 130.41 19.52
CA ASP A 301 -37.84 131.16 18.28
C ASP A 301 -39.31 131.28 17.89
N LEU A 302 -40.11 130.23 18.09
CA LEU A 302 -41.54 130.24 17.84
C LEU A 302 -42.25 131.13 18.84
N LYS A 303 -41.85 131.09 20.12
CA LYS A 303 -42.34 132.05 21.11
C LYS A 303 -41.96 133.47 20.72
N ALA A 304 -40.72 133.73 20.34
CA ALA A 304 -40.30 135.05 19.87
C ALA A 304 -41.04 135.48 18.58
N LYS A 305 -41.34 134.54 17.68
CA LYS A 305 -42.16 134.78 16.47
C LYS A 305 -43.62 134.97 16.80
N GLN A 306 -44.18 134.26 17.79
CA GLN A 306 -45.53 134.45 18.30
C GLN A 306 -45.61 135.79 19.02
N ASP A 307 -44.66 136.17 19.85
CA ASP A 307 -44.59 137.50 20.45
C ASP A 307 -44.53 138.58 19.35
N ARG A 308 -43.75 138.36 18.27
CA ARG A 308 -43.72 139.24 17.10
C ARG A 308 -44.99 139.18 16.26
N GLN A 309 -45.64 138.03 16.08
CA GLN A 309 -46.89 137.86 15.32
C GLN A 309 -48.10 138.26 16.13
N GLU A 310 -48.07 138.25 17.45
CA GLU A 310 -49.04 138.88 18.32
C GLU A 310 -48.85 140.39 18.25
N ALA A 311 -47.61 140.89 18.24
CA ALA A 311 -47.34 142.30 17.99
C ALA A 311 -47.81 142.74 16.58
N ILE A 312 -47.48 141.97 15.54
CA ILE A 312 -47.85 142.27 14.14
C ILE A 312 -49.31 141.90 13.84
N GLY A 313 -49.88 140.87 14.44
CA GLY A 313 -51.27 140.45 14.29
C GLY A 313 -52.24 141.33 15.08
N ARG A 314 -51.76 141.99 16.15
CA ARG A 314 -52.40 143.20 16.69
C ARG A 314 -52.39 144.34 15.66
N GLU A 315 -51.43 144.39 14.74
CA GLU A 315 -51.32 145.41 13.68
C GLU A 315 -51.96 145.03 12.33
N ILE A 316 -52.14 143.74 12.00
CA ILE A 316 -52.51 143.25 10.65
C ILE A 316 -53.52 142.10 10.76
N GLY A 317 -54.78 142.36 10.44
CA GLY A 317 -55.88 141.39 10.40
C GLY A 317 -55.81 140.36 9.24
N GLU A 318 -56.65 139.32 9.33
CA GLU A 318 -56.62 138.11 8.49
C GLU A 318 -56.92 138.33 6.99
N TYR A 319 -55.96 138.04 6.10
CA TYR A 319 -56.21 137.79 4.67
C TYR A 319 -55.23 136.74 4.08
N LYS A 320 -55.75 135.56 3.68
CA LYS A 320 -54.99 134.37 3.19
C LYS A 320 -54.43 134.53 1.76
N ARG A 321 -53.26 133.93 1.47
CA ARG A 321 -52.61 133.86 0.13
C ARG A 321 -52.53 132.41 -0.40
N TRP A 322 -52.93 132.19 -1.65
CA TRP A 322 -52.79 130.93 -2.42
C TRP A 322 -51.47 130.94 -3.24
N VAL A 323 -50.86 129.76 -3.46
CA VAL A 323 -49.64 129.57 -4.28
C VAL A 323 -49.95 128.82 -5.59
N ASP A 324 -49.23 129.18 -6.65
CA ASP A 324 -49.54 128.91 -8.06
C ASP A 324 -49.20 127.45 -8.54
N PRO A 325 -50.14 126.73 -9.17
CA PRO A 325 -50.01 125.34 -9.63
C PRO A 325 -48.84 124.98 -10.57
N LYS A 326 -48.22 125.93 -11.29
CA LYS A 326 -47.16 125.62 -12.28
C LYS A 326 -45.90 124.96 -11.70
N ILE A 327 -45.58 125.28 -10.45
CA ILE A 327 -44.39 124.74 -9.76
C ILE A 327 -44.54 123.23 -9.48
N ILE A 328 -45.79 122.74 -9.41
CA ILE A 328 -46.10 121.34 -9.14
C ILE A 328 -45.85 120.49 -10.39
N GLU A 329 -46.23 120.98 -11.58
CA GLU A 329 -46.08 120.24 -12.83
C GLU A 329 -44.62 120.04 -13.27
N ASP A 330 -43.75 121.04 -13.06
CA ASP A 330 -42.34 120.95 -13.46
C ASP A 330 -41.57 119.92 -12.63
N ASN A 331 -41.94 119.73 -11.37
CA ASN A 331 -41.35 118.70 -10.51
C ASN A 331 -41.81 117.29 -10.88
N PHE A 332 -43.05 117.13 -11.35
CA PHE A 332 -43.58 115.85 -11.80
C PHE A 332 -42.81 115.33 -13.03
N LYS A 333 -42.59 116.18 -14.04
CA LYS A 333 -41.87 115.82 -15.28
C LYS A 333 -40.40 115.44 -15.03
N LYS A 334 -39.73 116.09 -14.09
CA LYS A 334 -38.34 115.75 -13.72
C LYS A 334 -38.24 114.37 -13.07
N ASN A 335 -39.24 113.96 -12.32
CA ASN A 335 -39.24 112.66 -11.64
C ASN A 335 -39.47 111.51 -12.64
N GLU A 336 -40.39 111.69 -13.59
CA GLU A 336 -40.69 110.69 -14.63
C GLU A 336 -39.47 110.36 -15.51
N GLN A 337 -38.69 111.37 -15.90
CA GLN A 337 -37.46 111.16 -16.67
C GLN A 337 -36.35 110.43 -15.89
N ALA A 338 -36.33 110.58 -14.56
CA ALA A 338 -35.37 109.90 -13.71
C ALA A 338 -35.70 108.42 -13.54
N GLU A 339 -36.99 108.06 -13.51
CA GLU A 339 -37.44 106.67 -13.42
C GLU A 339 -37.18 105.91 -14.73
N ALA A 340 -37.48 106.50 -15.89
CA ALA A 340 -37.24 105.89 -17.20
C ALA A 340 -35.76 105.50 -17.42
N LYS A 341 -34.81 106.33 -16.95
CA LYS A 341 -33.37 106.02 -17.04
C LYS A 341 -32.98 104.83 -16.16
N LYS A 342 -33.53 104.73 -14.95
CA LYS A 342 -33.27 103.60 -14.03
C LYS A 342 -33.81 102.28 -14.58
N GLU A 343 -34.95 102.31 -15.27
CA GLU A 343 -35.50 101.09 -15.90
C GLU A 343 -34.64 100.59 -17.07
N ALA A 344 -34.14 101.50 -17.91
CA ALA A 344 -33.25 101.14 -19.02
C ALA A 344 -31.94 100.47 -18.54
N GLU A 345 -31.35 100.97 -17.45
CA GLU A 345 -30.15 100.36 -16.85
C GLU A 345 -30.42 98.96 -16.28
N LYS A 346 -31.58 98.77 -15.63
CA LYS A 346 -31.99 97.44 -15.12
C LYS A 346 -32.16 96.43 -16.25
N GLN A 347 -32.72 96.85 -17.40
CA GLN A 347 -32.88 95.97 -18.55
C GLN A 347 -31.53 95.55 -19.15
N LYS A 348 -30.58 96.47 -19.29
CA LYS A 348 -29.21 96.16 -19.77
C LYS A 348 -28.51 95.14 -18.87
N LYS A 349 -28.53 95.35 -17.55
CA LYS A 349 -27.94 94.41 -16.59
C LYS A 349 -28.58 93.01 -16.64
N ARG A 350 -29.89 92.92 -16.88
CA ARG A 350 -30.57 91.62 -17.05
C ARG A 350 -30.11 90.89 -18.30
N ILE A 351 -29.91 91.59 -19.41
CA ILE A 351 -29.43 91.01 -20.67
C ILE A 351 -27.98 90.50 -20.49
N GLU A 352 -27.12 91.30 -19.87
CA GLU A 352 -25.73 90.90 -19.58
C GLU A 352 -25.66 89.67 -18.67
N MET A 353 -26.42 89.66 -17.57
CA MET A 353 -26.48 88.51 -16.66
C MET A 353 -26.98 87.24 -17.36
N ASN A 354 -28.02 87.35 -18.19
CA ASN A 354 -28.54 86.20 -18.94
C ASN A 354 -27.50 85.65 -19.94
N TYR A 355 -26.70 86.53 -20.56
CA TYR A 355 -25.63 86.12 -21.46
C TYR A 355 -24.51 85.38 -20.72
N GLU A 356 -24.09 85.88 -19.55
CA GLU A 356 -23.08 85.21 -18.71
C GLU A 356 -23.55 83.85 -18.22
N VAL A 357 -24.80 83.74 -17.75
CA VAL A 357 -25.40 82.47 -17.34
C VAL A 357 -25.43 81.49 -18.50
N LYS A 358 -25.82 81.93 -19.71
CA LYS A 358 -25.84 81.07 -20.90
C LYS A 358 -24.43 80.55 -21.24
N LYS A 359 -23.41 81.41 -21.14
CA LYS A 359 -22.01 81.03 -21.39
C LYS A 359 -21.52 79.98 -20.39
N ILE A 360 -21.85 80.12 -19.11
CA ILE A 360 -21.51 79.14 -18.07
C ILE A 360 -22.21 77.81 -18.34
N LEU A 361 -23.50 77.83 -18.70
CA LEU A 361 -24.25 76.62 -19.03
C LEU A 361 -23.65 75.89 -20.25
N GLU A 362 -23.26 76.62 -21.29
CA GLU A 362 -22.59 76.03 -22.47
C GLU A 362 -21.25 75.39 -22.10
N GLN A 363 -20.47 75.99 -21.19
CA GLN A 363 -19.23 75.40 -20.68
C GLN A 363 -19.49 74.12 -19.89
N GLN A 364 -20.47 74.13 -18.98
CA GLN A 364 -20.86 72.95 -18.20
C GLN A 364 -21.35 71.79 -19.09
N ILE A 365 -22.10 72.09 -20.15
CA ILE A 365 -22.55 71.08 -21.12
C ILE A 365 -21.35 70.47 -21.86
N LYS A 366 -20.38 71.29 -22.28
CA LYS A 366 -19.15 70.81 -22.93
C LYS A 366 -18.33 69.92 -22.00
N GLU A 367 -18.06 70.36 -20.77
CA GLU A 367 -17.34 69.57 -19.76
C GLU A 367 -18.03 68.23 -19.47
N LYS A 368 -19.37 68.25 -19.31
CA LYS A 368 -20.14 67.02 -19.09
C LYS A 368 -20.06 66.06 -20.27
N ASN A 369 -20.06 66.58 -21.50
CA ASN A 369 -19.93 65.75 -22.70
C ASN A 369 -18.51 65.19 -22.85
N GLU A 370 -17.47 65.95 -22.49
CA GLU A 370 -16.08 65.48 -22.46
C GLU A 370 -15.87 64.38 -21.42
N ILE A 371 -16.44 64.53 -20.22
CA ILE A 371 -16.38 63.50 -19.17
C ILE A 371 -17.03 62.21 -19.67
N LYS A 372 -18.25 62.30 -20.23
CA LYS A 372 -18.95 61.14 -20.81
C LYS A 372 -18.15 60.48 -21.93
N ALA A 373 -17.48 61.26 -22.77
CA ALA A 373 -16.64 60.73 -23.84
C ALA A 373 -15.42 59.98 -23.29
N ARG A 374 -14.76 60.51 -22.24
CA ARG A 374 -13.63 59.84 -21.56
C ARG A 374 -14.08 58.56 -20.86
N GLU A 375 -15.21 58.58 -20.17
CA GLU A 375 -15.79 57.40 -19.52
C GLU A 375 -16.09 56.31 -20.56
N ALA A 376 -16.70 56.66 -21.69
CA ALA A 376 -16.97 55.73 -22.78
C ALA A 376 -15.69 55.16 -23.40
N GLU A 377 -14.60 55.94 -23.49
CA GLU A 377 -13.31 55.46 -23.97
C GLU A 377 -12.65 54.48 -22.97
N ILE A 378 -12.74 54.77 -21.67
CA ILE A 378 -12.25 53.88 -20.61
C ILE A 378 -13.03 52.57 -20.61
N GLU A 379 -14.36 52.62 -20.74
CA GLU A 379 -15.22 51.44 -20.82
C GLU A 379 -14.87 50.59 -22.05
N ARG A 380 -14.64 51.21 -23.21
CA ARG A 380 -14.17 50.51 -24.42
C ARG A 380 -12.83 49.81 -24.19
N LYS A 381 -11.86 50.47 -23.57
CA LYS A 381 -10.56 49.87 -23.23
C LYS A 381 -10.71 48.69 -22.26
N HIS A 382 -11.57 48.82 -21.26
CA HIS A 382 -11.87 47.73 -20.33
C HIS A 382 -12.51 46.53 -21.03
N VAL A 383 -13.47 46.77 -21.94
CA VAL A 383 -14.10 45.71 -22.73
C VAL A 383 -13.09 45.03 -23.66
N GLU A 384 -12.18 45.79 -24.27
CA GLU A 384 -11.11 45.23 -25.11
C GLU A 384 -10.12 44.39 -24.31
N GLN A 385 -9.67 44.87 -23.15
CA GLN A 385 -8.81 44.12 -22.22
C GLN A 385 -9.49 42.83 -21.77
N PHE A 386 -10.76 42.89 -21.37
CA PHE A 386 -11.52 41.71 -20.96
C PHE A 386 -11.66 40.70 -22.10
N LYS A 387 -11.89 41.15 -23.34
CA LYS A 387 -11.92 40.26 -24.51
C LYS A 387 -10.57 39.58 -24.74
N GLN A 388 -9.46 40.31 -24.58
CA GLN A 388 -8.10 39.75 -24.71
C GLN A 388 -7.84 38.71 -23.62
N GLU A 389 -8.11 39.04 -22.36
CA GLU A 389 -7.96 38.10 -21.22
C GLU A 389 -8.81 36.84 -21.41
N THR A 390 -10.04 36.99 -21.92
CA THR A 390 -10.93 35.84 -22.19
C THR A 390 -10.34 34.95 -23.29
N LEU A 391 -9.82 35.55 -24.37
CA LEU A 391 -9.19 34.82 -25.47
C LEU A 391 -7.91 34.10 -25.00
N GLU A 392 -7.07 34.76 -24.19
CA GLU A 392 -5.88 34.16 -23.58
C GLU A 392 -6.24 32.99 -22.66
N PHE A 393 -7.30 33.13 -21.87
CA PHE A 393 -7.79 32.06 -21.01
C PHE A 393 -8.30 30.86 -21.82
N GLU A 394 -9.04 31.09 -22.90
CA GLU A 394 -9.52 30.03 -23.79
C GLU A 394 -8.37 29.31 -24.50
N THR A 395 -7.40 30.06 -25.04
CA THR A 395 -6.23 29.48 -25.71
C THR A 395 -5.36 28.67 -24.74
N GLU A 396 -5.16 29.14 -23.51
CA GLU A 396 -4.42 28.39 -22.47
C GLU A 396 -5.18 27.12 -22.03
N LYS A 397 -6.52 27.19 -21.95
CA LYS A 397 -7.36 26.02 -21.66
C LYS A 397 -7.29 24.98 -22.78
N GLU A 398 -7.28 25.41 -24.03
CA GLU A 398 -7.07 24.51 -25.18
C GLU A 398 -5.67 23.90 -25.18
N ARG A 399 -4.62 24.69 -24.89
CA ARG A 399 -3.25 24.19 -24.78
C ARG A 399 -3.14 23.11 -23.72
N LYS A 400 -3.68 23.35 -22.52
CA LYS A 400 -3.74 22.35 -21.43
C LYS A 400 -4.52 21.09 -21.83
N ARG A 401 -5.60 21.22 -22.61
CA ARG A 401 -6.34 20.05 -23.15
C ARG A 401 -5.49 19.26 -24.13
N LYS A 402 -4.79 19.94 -25.05
CA LYS A 402 -3.86 19.30 -26.02
C LYS A 402 -2.71 18.61 -25.31
N GLU A 403 -2.09 19.23 -24.30
CA GLU A 403 -1.04 18.60 -23.49
C GLU A 403 -1.53 17.36 -22.73
N LYS A 404 -2.73 17.42 -22.14
CA LYS A 404 -3.37 16.24 -21.52
C LYS A 404 -3.66 15.13 -22.52
N LEU A 405 -4.00 15.47 -23.76
CA LEU A 405 -4.18 14.47 -24.81
C LEU A 405 -2.84 13.84 -25.22
N LEU A 406 -1.81 14.66 -25.44
CA LEU A 406 -0.47 14.19 -25.81
C LEU A 406 0.13 13.29 -24.73
N THR A 407 0.00 13.63 -23.46
CA THR A 407 0.44 12.78 -22.34
C THR A 407 -0.31 11.45 -22.29
N LYS A 408 -1.62 11.45 -22.55
CA LYS A 408 -2.41 10.21 -22.68
C LYS A 408 -1.95 9.35 -23.85
N ILE A 409 -1.68 9.96 -25.01
CA ILE A 409 -1.16 9.26 -26.20
C ILE A 409 0.19 8.63 -25.87
N ARG A 410 1.15 9.39 -25.32
CA ARG A 410 2.47 8.89 -24.91
C ARG A 410 2.36 7.74 -23.90
N HIS A 411 1.45 7.85 -22.93
CA HIS A 411 1.22 6.78 -21.96
C HIS A 411 0.64 5.52 -22.62
N LYS A 412 -0.27 5.69 -23.59
CA LYS A 412 -0.83 4.58 -24.37
C LYS A 412 0.26 3.90 -25.20
N GLU A 413 1.11 4.67 -25.89
CA GLU A 413 2.25 4.15 -26.66
C GLU A 413 3.21 3.37 -25.76
N ALA A 414 3.55 3.89 -24.58
CA ALA A 414 4.41 3.21 -23.62
C ALA A 414 3.79 1.90 -23.10
N LEU A 415 2.46 1.87 -22.85
CA LEU A 415 1.74 0.65 -22.50
C LEU A 415 1.75 -0.38 -23.63
N GLU A 416 1.50 0.06 -24.87
CA GLU A 416 1.55 -0.81 -26.04
C GLU A 416 2.95 -1.40 -26.25
N GLU A 417 4.00 -0.62 -26.00
CA GLU A 417 5.39 -1.08 -26.05
C GLU A 417 5.69 -2.10 -24.95
N GLN A 418 5.25 -1.85 -23.71
CA GLN A 418 5.34 -2.83 -22.62
C GLN A 418 4.56 -4.11 -22.93
N MET A 419 3.39 -4.01 -23.57
CA MET A 419 2.61 -5.16 -24.01
C MET A 419 3.33 -5.96 -25.09
N ARG A 420 3.93 -5.28 -26.08
CA ARG A 420 4.78 -5.92 -27.10
C ARG A 420 6.00 -6.59 -26.48
N GLU A 421 6.67 -5.94 -25.55
CA GLU A 421 7.83 -6.50 -24.85
C GLU A 421 7.43 -7.72 -24.01
N ASN A 422 6.31 -7.65 -23.28
CA ASN A 422 5.77 -8.78 -22.53
C ASN A 422 5.33 -9.93 -23.45
N ALA A 423 4.73 -9.65 -24.60
CA ALA A 423 4.38 -10.67 -25.60
C ALA A 423 5.65 -11.36 -26.14
N LYS A 424 6.68 -10.59 -26.53
CA LYS A 424 7.99 -11.12 -26.93
C LYS A 424 8.65 -11.93 -25.82
N ARG A 425 8.62 -11.44 -24.57
CA ARG A 425 9.15 -12.18 -23.42
C ARG A 425 8.42 -13.52 -23.25
N ARG A 426 7.09 -13.54 -23.36
CA ARG A 426 6.28 -14.77 -23.31
C ARG A 426 6.64 -15.75 -24.43
N GLU A 427 6.78 -15.28 -25.67
CA GLU A 427 7.25 -16.11 -26.80
C GLU A 427 8.65 -16.68 -26.53
N VAL A 428 9.59 -15.86 -26.07
CA VAL A 428 10.97 -16.29 -25.76
C VAL A 428 11.01 -17.28 -24.58
N THR A 429 10.18 -17.10 -23.56
CA THR A 429 10.06 -18.07 -22.45
C THR A 429 9.30 -19.34 -22.81
N SER A 430 8.55 -19.36 -23.93
CA SER A 430 7.93 -20.58 -24.47
C SER A 430 8.97 -21.48 -25.16
N ALA A 431 10.12 -20.93 -25.56
CA ALA A 431 11.26 -21.74 -25.93
C ALA A 431 11.87 -22.34 -24.67
N MET A 432 12.07 -23.68 -24.66
CA MET A 432 12.73 -24.39 -23.56
C MET A 432 13.95 -23.61 -23.05
N SER A 433 13.99 -23.39 -21.73
CA SER A 433 15.11 -22.73 -21.06
C SER A 433 16.42 -23.41 -21.43
N ARG A 434 17.55 -22.69 -21.46
CA ARG A 434 18.88 -23.27 -21.75
C ARG A 434 19.17 -24.53 -20.92
N ILE A 435 18.66 -24.57 -19.68
CA ILE A 435 18.77 -25.71 -18.75
C ILE A 435 17.87 -26.88 -19.17
N GLU A 436 16.64 -26.61 -19.60
CA GLU A 436 15.72 -27.64 -20.11
C GLU A 436 16.23 -28.22 -21.44
N LYS A 437 16.81 -27.38 -22.32
CA LYS A 437 17.49 -27.82 -23.54
C LYS A 437 18.71 -28.69 -23.24
N SER A 438 19.49 -28.40 -22.20
CA SER A 438 20.64 -29.25 -21.83
C SER A 438 20.20 -30.58 -21.23
N LEU A 439 19.13 -30.59 -20.43
CA LEU A 439 18.53 -31.81 -19.86
C LEU A 439 17.91 -32.71 -20.95
N ASN A 440 17.22 -32.11 -21.91
CA ASN A 440 16.54 -32.83 -23.00
C ASN A 440 17.43 -33.07 -24.23
N ARG A 441 18.73 -32.73 -24.17
CA ARG A 441 19.64 -32.72 -25.32
C ARG A 441 19.66 -34.03 -26.11
N ARG A 442 19.82 -35.17 -25.41
CA ARG A 442 19.82 -36.51 -26.03
C ARG A 442 18.51 -36.85 -26.75
N LYS A 443 17.38 -36.42 -26.20
CA LYS A 443 16.03 -36.69 -26.73
C LYS A 443 15.70 -35.79 -27.92
N LEU A 444 16.20 -34.55 -27.90
CA LEU A 444 16.12 -33.59 -29.01
C LEU A 444 17.03 -33.98 -30.18
N GLU A 445 18.24 -34.48 -29.92
CA GLU A 445 19.14 -35.00 -30.95
C GLU A 445 18.53 -36.22 -31.67
N GLN A 446 17.83 -37.11 -30.96
CA GLN A 446 17.10 -38.22 -31.57
C GLN A 446 15.90 -37.80 -32.42
N LEU A 447 15.18 -36.73 -32.04
CA LEU A 447 14.03 -36.22 -32.80
C LEU A 447 14.43 -35.43 -34.06
N ASN A 448 15.62 -34.83 -34.09
CA ASN A 448 16.13 -34.06 -35.23
C ASN A 448 16.88 -34.90 -36.29
N LEU A 449 17.05 -36.21 -36.06
CA LEU A 449 17.72 -37.16 -36.96
C LEU A 449 16.77 -37.97 -37.84
N ASN A 450 15.45 -37.75 -37.71
CA ASN A 450 14.40 -38.14 -38.66
C ASN A 450 13.88 -36.88 -39.36
#